data_AF-A0A7D5R6C5-F1
#
_entry.id   AF-A0A7D5R6C5-F1
#
_cell.length_a   1.000
_cell.length_b   1.000
_cell.length_c   1.000
_cell.angle_alpha   90.00
_cell.angle_beta   90.00
_cell.angle_gamma   90.00
#
_symmetry.space_group_name_H-M   'P 1'
#
loop_
_entity.id
_entity.type
_entity.pdbx_description
1 polymer ?
#
loop_
_entity_poly.entity_id
_entity_poly.type
_entity_poly.pdbx_seq_one_letter_code
_entity_poly.pdbx_strand_id
1 'polypeptide(L)'
;MVKLLISLFVILTILTIGPTAFADEIDDNFDNGLDLHEQAFDSKNQALYDDALSQHKSAITFFDMVLDEDPTDIDALIFKGISLHEIADITDNPNYYEDSILVYDILLNLEPNLAAALTGKGNSMIYAGYIYGDDHPYIQEGLALQKQAFQIDPDDFYVLNEYANNLAQLGKYGAAIALYDKMLELDPNDIDALNNKGVALLDQGHYEEAIPYFEKALEQDPLDFLPLLNLGLTLSYLEKYSEAVPIFKDVLKRDPANIDALVNVGIAYLANGMYDKSITSFDKVLEDEPDNFDALKNKATALSYVGEYEDALEIFNDILLESPNDIELLENKAWTHYQLNQYDESLTILEKLLKIDPTNSNALLAKSTVLAETGKTEDAKTVLSQASENSSINVSEKEIIAVNNLIETVEKGGDIQVAKCKVNNDLNLLDFTPIGQIIKIISPPPKQIDCSKAYAESTPQSTPQSTPQSTPQSTPQSTPQSTPQSTQPRGNDDGGCLIATATYGTELAPQVQLLREIRDNTLFSTTSGTSFMSGFNTIYYSFAPTVADWERESPLFKETVKTLITPMLSTLSIMSLAEDGSEEQVLGLGISVIALNLGMYIAAPAMIGLQVRKIIKKSF
;
A
#
# COMPACT_ATOMS: atom_id res chain seq x y z
N MET A 1 -33.46 -9.80 -21.03
CA MET A 1 -33.04 -11.20 -20.80
C MET A 1 -32.05 -11.29 -19.65
N VAL A 2 -30.94 -10.54 -19.67
CA VAL A 2 -30.00 -10.40 -18.52
C VAL A 2 -30.69 -9.87 -17.25
N LYS A 3 -31.44 -8.75 -17.33
CA LYS A 3 -32.28 -8.27 -16.21
C LYS A 3 -33.27 -9.32 -15.68
N LEU A 4 -33.80 -10.17 -16.56
CA LEU A 4 -34.76 -11.22 -16.19
C LEU A 4 -34.08 -12.40 -15.48
N LEU A 5 -32.81 -12.67 -15.79
CA LEU A 5 -31.99 -13.73 -15.19
C LEU A 5 -31.45 -13.29 -13.81
N ILE A 6 -31.11 -12.01 -13.65
CA ILE A 6 -30.69 -11.42 -12.36
C ILE A 6 -31.88 -11.37 -11.39
N SER A 7 -33.05 -10.89 -11.84
CA SER A 7 -34.27 -10.97 -11.03
C SER A 7 -34.64 -12.41 -10.67
N LEU A 8 -34.35 -13.39 -11.54
CA LEU A 8 -34.59 -14.81 -11.27
C LEU A 8 -33.62 -15.37 -10.22
N PHE A 9 -32.35 -14.99 -10.29
CA PHE A 9 -31.32 -15.37 -9.33
C PHE A 9 -31.69 -14.86 -7.94
N VAL A 10 -32.00 -13.57 -7.80
CA VAL A 10 -32.42 -12.96 -6.53
C VAL A 10 -33.70 -13.57 -5.97
N ILE A 11 -34.70 -13.85 -6.81
CA ILE A 11 -35.92 -14.54 -6.36
C ILE A 11 -35.59 -15.97 -5.88
N LEU A 12 -34.67 -16.68 -6.53
CA LEU A 12 -34.21 -18.00 -6.10
C LEU A 12 -33.41 -17.94 -4.80
N THR A 13 -32.57 -16.92 -4.60
CA THR A 13 -31.81 -16.70 -3.36
C THR A 13 -32.75 -16.37 -2.20
N ILE A 14 -33.66 -15.40 -2.36
CA ILE A 14 -34.72 -15.06 -1.38
C ILE A 14 -35.56 -16.29 -1.00
N LEU A 15 -35.84 -17.19 -1.95
CA LEU A 15 -36.62 -18.41 -1.71
C LEU A 15 -35.83 -19.55 -1.06
N THR A 16 -34.49 -19.52 -1.11
CA THR A 16 -33.63 -20.60 -0.59
C THR A 16 -33.09 -20.32 0.80
N ILE A 17 -32.71 -19.07 1.11
CA ILE A 17 -32.22 -18.67 2.44
C ILE A 17 -33.29 -17.92 3.26
N GLY A 18 -34.35 -17.43 2.60
CA GLY A 18 -35.42 -16.64 3.24
C GLY A 18 -35.14 -15.14 3.14
N PRO A 19 -36.18 -14.28 3.17
CA PRO A 19 -36.03 -12.84 2.97
C PRO A 19 -35.19 -12.13 4.04
N THR A 20 -35.07 -12.71 5.24
CA THR A 20 -34.21 -12.19 6.30
C THR A 20 -32.75 -12.55 6.03
N ALA A 21 -32.43 -13.81 5.71
CA ALA A 21 -31.06 -14.22 5.45
C ALA A 21 -30.50 -13.67 4.13
N PHE A 22 -31.36 -13.32 3.17
CA PHE A 22 -30.96 -12.60 1.97
C PHE A 22 -30.63 -11.13 2.26
N ALA A 23 -31.40 -10.47 3.14
CA ALA A 23 -31.05 -9.15 3.63
C ALA A 23 -29.74 -9.19 4.44
N ASP A 24 -29.57 -10.21 5.31
CA ASP A 24 -28.34 -10.44 6.07
C ASP A 24 -27.13 -10.65 5.14
N GLU A 25 -27.23 -11.48 4.09
CA GLU A 25 -26.15 -11.71 3.11
C GLU A 25 -25.80 -10.46 2.27
N ILE A 26 -26.69 -9.47 2.21
CA ILE A 26 -26.50 -8.23 1.45
C ILE A 26 -25.86 -7.15 2.32
N ASP A 27 -26.34 -6.99 3.55
CA ASP A 27 -25.65 -6.19 4.57
C ASP A 27 -24.23 -6.75 4.73
N ASP A 28 -24.07 -8.08 4.76
CA ASP A 28 -22.76 -8.74 4.74
C ASP A 28 -21.94 -8.37 3.50
N ASN A 29 -22.50 -8.30 2.28
CA ASN A 29 -21.72 -7.93 1.09
C ASN A 29 -21.30 -6.44 1.09
N PHE A 30 -22.17 -5.55 1.56
CA PHE A 30 -21.84 -4.13 1.69
C PHE A 30 -20.76 -3.92 2.75
N ASP A 31 -20.95 -4.49 3.94
CA ASP A 31 -19.99 -4.41 5.05
C ASP A 31 -18.67 -5.10 4.70
N ASN A 32 -18.71 -6.30 4.08
CA ASN A 32 -17.50 -6.95 3.58
C ASN A 32 -16.80 -6.11 2.50
N GLY A 33 -17.55 -5.36 1.67
CA GLY A 33 -16.97 -4.47 0.67
C GLY A 33 -16.12 -3.36 1.33
N LEU A 34 -16.68 -2.72 2.36
CA LEU A 34 -15.98 -1.72 3.17
C LEU A 34 -14.73 -2.31 3.86
N ASP A 35 -14.89 -3.44 4.55
CA ASP A 35 -13.79 -4.11 5.25
C ASP A 35 -12.66 -4.53 4.29
N LEU A 36 -13.03 -5.01 3.09
CA LEU A 36 -12.05 -5.39 2.06
C LEU A 36 -11.34 -4.17 1.48
N HIS A 37 -12.04 -3.05 1.29
CA HIS A 37 -11.43 -1.82 0.81
C HIS A 37 -10.41 -1.30 1.83
N GLU A 38 -10.77 -1.24 3.11
CA GLU A 38 -9.87 -0.85 4.20
C GLU A 38 -8.64 -1.77 4.26
N GLN A 39 -8.84 -3.09 4.25
CA GLN A 39 -7.72 -4.04 4.21
C GLN A 39 -6.86 -3.90 2.96
N ALA A 40 -7.46 -3.59 1.81
CA ALA A 40 -6.74 -3.36 0.56
C ALA A 40 -5.85 -2.12 0.65
N PHE A 41 -6.36 -1.04 1.26
CA PHE A 41 -5.61 0.19 1.50
C PHE A 41 -4.44 -0.05 2.45
N ASP A 42 -4.68 -0.70 3.59
CA ASP A 42 -3.64 -1.01 4.58
C ASP A 42 -2.52 -1.89 4.04
N SER A 43 -2.88 -2.90 3.24
CA SER A 43 -1.94 -3.89 2.71
C SER A 43 -1.41 -3.58 1.31
N LYS A 44 -1.88 -2.48 0.68
CA LYS A 44 -1.63 -2.13 -0.73
C LYS A 44 -1.86 -3.32 -1.68
N ASN A 45 -2.86 -4.16 -1.39
CA ASN A 45 -3.09 -5.42 -2.09
C ASN A 45 -4.16 -5.29 -3.17
N GLN A 46 -3.72 -5.33 -4.44
CA GLN A 46 -4.61 -5.21 -5.59
C GLN A 46 -5.73 -6.27 -5.64
N ALA A 47 -5.47 -7.49 -5.17
CA ALA A 47 -6.50 -8.52 -5.17
C ALA A 47 -7.66 -8.18 -4.23
N LEU A 48 -7.36 -7.55 -3.08
CA LEU A 48 -8.39 -7.10 -2.15
C LEU A 48 -9.18 -5.92 -2.71
N TYR A 49 -8.54 -5.01 -3.46
CA TYR A 49 -9.24 -3.96 -4.21
C TYR A 49 -10.20 -4.54 -5.25
N ASP A 50 -9.78 -5.57 -5.98
CA ASP A 50 -10.63 -6.25 -6.97
C ASP A 50 -11.84 -6.94 -6.30
N ASP A 51 -11.63 -7.57 -5.13
CA ASP A 51 -12.68 -8.20 -4.34
C ASP A 51 -13.66 -7.15 -3.79
N ALA A 52 -13.17 -6.07 -3.17
CA ALA A 52 -13.99 -4.96 -2.68
C ALA A 52 -14.85 -4.34 -3.80
N LEU A 53 -14.24 -4.09 -4.96
CA LEU A 53 -14.92 -3.59 -6.15
C LEU A 53 -16.04 -4.54 -6.62
N SER A 54 -15.80 -5.85 -6.55
CA SER A 54 -16.82 -6.86 -6.87
C SER A 54 -18.00 -6.79 -5.88
N GLN A 55 -17.72 -6.65 -4.59
CA GLN A 55 -18.75 -6.57 -3.56
C GLN A 55 -19.61 -5.32 -3.70
N HIS A 56 -19.01 -4.13 -3.86
CA HIS A 56 -19.78 -2.90 -4.05
C HIS A 56 -20.63 -2.92 -5.33
N LYS A 57 -20.13 -3.51 -6.43
CA LYS A 57 -20.94 -3.69 -7.67
C LYS A 57 -22.12 -4.64 -7.46
N SER A 58 -21.93 -5.69 -6.67
CA SER A 58 -23.00 -6.61 -6.28
C SER A 58 -24.05 -5.89 -5.44
N ALA A 59 -23.62 -5.14 -4.43
CA ALA A 59 -24.47 -4.34 -3.57
C ALA A 59 -25.30 -3.31 -4.36
N ILE A 60 -24.68 -2.56 -5.28
CA ILE A 60 -25.41 -1.61 -6.15
C ILE A 60 -26.46 -2.32 -6.99
N THR A 61 -26.16 -3.49 -7.55
CA THR A 61 -27.14 -4.26 -8.34
C THR A 61 -28.37 -4.60 -7.51
N PHE A 62 -28.18 -4.91 -6.23
CA PHE A 62 -29.28 -5.14 -5.31
C PHE A 62 -30.04 -3.86 -4.98
N PHE A 63 -29.36 -2.77 -4.60
CA PHE A 63 -30.02 -1.51 -4.29
C PHE A 63 -30.80 -0.97 -5.49
N ASP A 64 -30.30 -1.14 -6.71
CA ASP A 64 -31.04 -0.85 -7.94
C ASP A 64 -32.35 -1.65 -8.05
N MET A 65 -32.36 -2.90 -7.62
CA MET A 65 -33.59 -3.72 -7.60
C MET A 65 -34.58 -3.25 -6.55
N VAL A 66 -34.11 -2.83 -5.38
CA VAL A 66 -34.97 -2.22 -4.35
C VAL A 66 -35.57 -0.93 -4.87
N LEU A 67 -34.75 -0.07 -5.48
CA LEU A 67 -35.17 1.23 -6.03
C LEU A 67 -36.07 1.11 -7.27
N ASP A 68 -35.96 0.02 -8.04
CA ASP A 68 -36.90 -0.29 -9.14
C ASP A 68 -38.33 -0.57 -8.62
N GLU A 69 -38.47 -1.12 -7.39
CA GLU A 69 -39.76 -1.38 -6.74
C GLU A 69 -40.23 -0.19 -5.88
N ASP A 70 -39.33 0.43 -5.13
CA ASP A 70 -39.57 1.64 -4.33
C ASP A 70 -38.44 2.68 -4.55
N PRO A 71 -38.63 3.63 -5.48
CA PRO A 71 -37.64 4.68 -5.75
C PRO A 71 -37.41 5.66 -4.59
N THR A 72 -38.18 5.56 -3.51
CA THR A 72 -38.12 6.44 -2.34
C THR A 72 -37.53 5.75 -1.11
N ASP A 73 -37.03 4.52 -1.27
CA ASP A 73 -36.35 3.79 -0.21
C ASP A 73 -35.05 4.51 0.20
N ILE A 74 -35.05 5.03 1.42
CA ILE A 74 -33.99 5.88 1.97
C ILE A 74 -32.70 5.09 2.16
N ASP A 75 -32.79 3.90 2.74
CA ASP A 75 -31.63 3.07 3.08
C ASP A 75 -30.94 2.60 1.80
N ALA A 76 -31.71 2.15 0.80
CA ALA A 76 -31.16 1.78 -0.51
C ALA A 76 -30.48 2.95 -1.22
N LEU A 77 -31.00 4.18 -1.10
CA LEU A 77 -30.33 5.38 -1.64
C LEU A 77 -29.02 5.68 -0.89
N ILE A 78 -28.99 5.58 0.43
CA ILE A 78 -27.77 5.79 1.24
C ILE A 78 -26.69 4.80 0.84
N PHE A 79 -26.98 3.50 0.93
CA PHE A 79 -25.96 2.47 0.68
C PHE A 79 -25.51 2.40 -0.77
N LYS A 80 -26.39 2.74 -1.72
CA LYS A 80 -26.00 2.92 -3.12
C LYS A 80 -25.06 4.12 -3.29
N GLY A 81 -25.34 5.25 -2.64
CA GLY A 81 -24.47 6.42 -2.66
C GLY A 81 -23.08 6.12 -2.10
N ILE A 82 -23.01 5.42 -0.95
CA ILE A 82 -21.74 4.96 -0.37
C ILE A 82 -21.02 4.01 -1.33
N SER A 83 -21.68 2.97 -1.82
CA SER A 83 -21.05 2.01 -2.73
C SER A 83 -20.51 2.66 -4.01
N LEU A 84 -21.21 3.68 -4.55
CA LEU A 84 -20.72 4.44 -5.70
C LEU A 84 -19.48 5.28 -5.35
N HIS A 85 -19.44 5.88 -4.16
CA HIS A 85 -18.26 6.58 -3.65
C HIS A 85 -17.05 5.63 -3.54
N GLU A 86 -17.22 4.49 -2.87
CA GLU A 86 -16.14 3.49 -2.69
C GLU A 86 -15.60 2.97 -4.03
N ILE A 87 -16.49 2.72 -5.00
CA ILE A 87 -16.06 2.33 -6.35
C ILE A 87 -15.24 3.45 -7.02
N ALA A 88 -15.61 4.71 -6.81
CA ALA A 88 -14.88 5.84 -7.36
C ALA A 88 -13.46 5.89 -6.79
N ASP A 89 -13.31 5.73 -5.47
CA ASP A 89 -12.02 5.65 -4.76
C ASP A 89 -11.14 4.51 -5.30
N ILE A 90 -11.71 3.30 -5.37
CA ILE A 90 -10.96 2.11 -5.83
C ILE A 90 -10.52 2.22 -7.29
N THR A 91 -11.33 2.86 -8.14
CA THR A 91 -11.10 2.92 -9.59
C THR A 91 -10.48 4.22 -10.09
N ASP A 92 -10.30 5.21 -9.22
CA ASP A 92 -9.89 6.58 -9.55
C ASP A 92 -10.72 7.17 -10.72
N ASN A 93 -12.03 6.89 -10.71
CA ASN A 93 -12.94 7.26 -11.79
C ASN A 93 -14.01 8.24 -11.29
N PRO A 94 -13.92 9.53 -11.65
CA PRO A 94 -14.78 10.57 -11.09
C PRO A 94 -16.24 10.44 -11.48
N ASN A 95 -16.58 9.68 -12.53
CA ASN A 95 -17.98 9.46 -12.92
C ASN A 95 -18.80 8.77 -11.82
N TYR A 96 -18.16 7.90 -11.02
CA TYR A 96 -18.84 7.23 -9.92
C TYR A 96 -19.13 8.19 -8.75
N TYR A 97 -18.27 9.18 -8.50
CA TYR A 97 -18.63 10.27 -7.58
C TYR A 97 -19.80 11.08 -8.09
N GLU A 98 -19.85 11.41 -9.39
CA GLU A 98 -21.00 12.12 -9.97
C GLU A 98 -22.30 11.32 -9.81
N ASP A 99 -22.25 10.02 -10.07
CA ASP A 99 -23.40 9.12 -9.85
C ASP A 99 -23.80 9.09 -8.36
N SER A 100 -22.84 9.06 -7.44
CA SER A 100 -23.09 9.14 -6.00
C SER A 100 -23.76 10.47 -5.60
N ILE A 101 -23.25 11.60 -6.10
CA ILE A 101 -23.80 12.94 -5.88
C ILE A 101 -25.26 13.01 -6.36
N LEU A 102 -25.57 12.43 -7.52
CA LEU A 102 -26.93 12.36 -8.05
C LEU A 102 -27.86 11.52 -7.18
N VAL A 103 -27.39 10.40 -6.63
CA VAL A 103 -28.15 9.58 -5.69
C VAL A 103 -28.46 10.37 -4.42
N TYR A 104 -27.49 11.09 -3.87
CA TYR A 104 -27.73 11.94 -2.70
C TYR A 104 -28.62 13.15 -3.01
N ASP A 105 -28.60 13.69 -4.24
CA ASP A 105 -29.56 14.71 -4.67
C ASP A 105 -31.00 14.19 -4.65
N ILE A 106 -31.23 12.96 -5.10
CA ILE A 106 -32.54 12.31 -5.00
C ILE A 106 -32.94 12.19 -3.53
N LEU A 107 -32.03 11.69 -2.69
CA LEU A 107 -32.28 11.50 -1.26
C LEU A 107 -32.60 12.81 -0.53
N LEU A 108 -31.84 13.89 -0.78
CA LEU A 108 -32.06 15.20 -0.18
C LEU A 108 -33.35 15.88 -0.68
N ASN A 109 -33.87 15.51 -1.85
CA ASN A 109 -35.20 15.95 -2.28
C ASN A 109 -36.33 15.27 -1.47
N LEU A 110 -36.10 14.05 -0.96
CA LEU A 110 -37.02 13.34 -0.09
C LEU A 110 -36.88 13.84 1.36
N GLU A 111 -35.64 13.95 1.85
CA GLU A 111 -35.30 14.36 3.21
C GLU A 111 -34.24 15.48 3.22
N PRO A 112 -34.64 16.76 3.12
CA PRO A 112 -33.70 17.89 2.94
C PRO A 112 -32.71 18.14 4.08
N ASN A 113 -32.95 17.59 5.26
CA ASN A 113 -32.12 17.77 6.45
C ASN A 113 -31.55 16.45 6.97
N LEU A 114 -31.45 15.42 6.11
CA LEU A 114 -30.82 14.17 6.51
C LEU A 114 -29.30 14.36 6.58
N ALA A 115 -28.73 14.36 7.78
CA ALA A 115 -27.32 14.65 8.01
C ALA A 115 -26.41 13.67 7.26
N ALA A 116 -26.73 12.37 7.29
CA ALA A 116 -25.98 11.34 6.55
C ALA A 116 -25.91 11.63 5.04
N ALA A 117 -27.02 12.06 4.42
CA ALA A 117 -27.05 12.38 2.99
C ALA A 117 -26.25 13.65 2.65
N LEU A 118 -26.30 14.68 3.51
CA LEU A 118 -25.48 15.87 3.37
C LEU A 118 -23.99 15.55 3.48
N THR A 119 -23.62 14.69 4.44
CA THR A 119 -22.24 14.21 4.64
C THR A 119 -21.76 13.40 3.45
N GLY A 120 -22.50 12.38 3.02
CA GLY A 120 -22.11 11.51 1.90
C GLY A 120 -22.03 12.27 0.55
N LYS A 121 -22.95 13.20 0.31
CA LYS A 121 -22.85 14.11 -0.85
C LYS A 121 -21.63 15.00 -0.75
N GLY A 122 -21.42 15.61 0.42
CA GLY A 122 -20.28 16.49 0.65
C GLY A 122 -18.95 15.78 0.44
N ASN A 123 -18.84 14.54 0.93
CA ASN A 123 -17.66 13.70 0.78
C ASN A 123 -17.39 13.40 -0.70
N SER A 124 -18.39 12.90 -1.43
CA SER A 124 -18.28 12.61 -2.87
C SER A 124 -17.91 13.84 -3.70
N MET A 125 -18.43 15.02 -3.35
CA MET A 125 -18.05 16.28 -4.00
C MET A 125 -16.58 16.64 -3.73
N ILE A 126 -16.10 16.53 -2.48
CA ILE A 126 -14.72 16.87 -2.13
C ILE A 126 -13.74 15.98 -2.90
N TYR A 127 -13.95 14.66 -2.89
CA TYR A 127 -13.09 13.71 -3.58
C TYR A 127 -13.10 13.88 -5.10
N ALA A 128 -14.28 14.06 -5.72
CA ALA A 128 -14.37 14.44 -7.13
C ALA A 128 -13.62 15.75 -7.42
N GLY A 129 -13.70 16.70 -6.49
CA GLY A 129 -12.97 17.96 -6.53
C GLY A 129 -11.46 17.76 -6.60
N TYR A 130 -10.88 16.87 -5.79
CA TYR A 130 -9.45 16.55 -5.87
C TYR A 130 -9.04 15.99 -7.23
N ILE A 131 -9.87 15.13 -7.83
CA ILE A 131 -9.61 14.59 -9.18
C ILE A 131 -9.69 15.69 -10.26
N TYR A 132 -10.66 16.61 -10.16
CA TYR A 132 -10.81 17.70 -11.13
C TYR A 132 -9.80 18.83 -10.92
N GLY A 133 -9.21 18.94 -9.73
CA GLY A 133 -8.15 19.85 -9.34
C GLY A 133 -8.50 20.70 -8.10
N ASP A 134 -7.47 21.06 -7.33
CA ASP A 134 -7.57 21.67 -5.99
C ASP A 134 -8.43 22.95 -5.87
N ASP A 135 -8.65 23.67 -6.97
CA ASP A 135 -9.48 24.89 -7.02
C ASP A 135 -10.94 24.61 -7.44
N HIS A 136 -11.33 23.35 -7.63
CA HIS A 136 -12.67 22.99 -8.08
C HIS A 136 -13.72 23.40 -7.02
N PRO A 137 -14.86 24.03 -7.42
CA PRO A 137 -15.87 24.52 -6.48
C PRO A 137 -16.46 23.43 -5.59
N TYR A 138 -16.43 22.17 -6.04
CA TYR A 138 -16.94 21.03 -5.28
C TYR A 138 -16.32 20.89 -3.89
N ILE A 139 -15.04 21.23 -3.72
CA ILE A 139 -14.38 21.14 -2.41
C ILE A 139 -15.07 22.09 -1.42
N GLN A 140 -15.33 23.34 -1.83
CA GLN A 140 -15.97 24.32 -0.95
C GLN A 140 -17.47 24.05 -0.76
N GLU A 141 -18.15 23.58 -1.81
CA GLU A 141 -19.55 23.20 -1.74
C GLU A 141 -19.76 21.98 -0.84
N GLY A 142 -18.92 20.95 -0.97
CA GLY A 142 -18.96 19.75 -0.13
C GLY A 142 -18.68 20.04 1.34
N LEU A 143 -17.69 20.89 1.63
CA LEU A 143 -17.45 21.37 3.00
C LEU A 143 -18.64 22.16 3.58
N ALA A 144 -19.35 22.92 2.75
CA ALA A 144 -20.54 23.64 3.19
C ALA A 144 -21.68 22.68 3.56
N LEU A 145 -21.84 21.57 2.82
CA LEU A 145 -22.79 20.50 3.13
C LEU A 145 -22.42 19.78 4.43
N GLN A 146 -21.16 19.40 4.62
CA GLN A 146 -20.70 18.77 5.87
C GLN A 146 -20.88 19.69 7.09
N LYS A 147 -20.61 20.98 6.91
CA LYS A 147 -20.91 21.98 7.96
C LYS A 147 -22.40 22.07 8.27
N GLN A 148 -23.26 21.96 7.27
CA GLN A 148 -24.72 21.92 7.47
C GLN A 148 -25.14 20.63 8.19
N ALA A 149 -24.60 19.48 7.81
CA ALA A 149 -24.83 18.20 8.48
C ALA A 149 -24.47 18.29 9.98
N PHE A 150 -23.28 18.81 10.29
CA PHE A 150 -22.83 19.04 11.67
C PHE A 150 -23.75 19.99 12.46
N GLN A 151 -24.37 20.99 11.81
CA GLN A 151 -25.32 21.88 12.49
C GLN A 151 -26.66 21.20 12.80
N ILE A 152 -27.03 20.19 12.02
CA ILE A 152 -28.27 19.41 12.20
C ILE A 152 -28.06 18.40 13.34
N ASP A 153 -26.97 17.65 13.27
CA ASP A 153 -26.61 16.67 14.29
C ASP A 153 -25.13 16.80 14.69
N PRO A 154 -24.82 17.60 15.72
CA PRO A 154 -23.44 17.88 16.14
C PRO A 154 -22.81 16.76 16.97
N ASP A 155 -23.59 15.76 17.39
CA ASP A 155 -23.12 14.62 18.17
C ASP A 155 -23.13 13.31 17.35
N ASP A 156 -23.51 13.37 16.06
CA ASP A 156 -23.42 12.24 15.14
C ASP A 156 -21.96 11.94 14.80
N PHE A 157 -21.53 10.73 15.14
CA PHE A 157 -20.15 10.30 15.03
C PHE A 157 -19.65 10.23 13.58
N TYR A 158 -20.50 9.77 12.65
CA TYR A 158 -20.18 9.69 11.23
C TYR A 158 -20.01 11.09 10.64
N VAL A 159 -20.90 12.02 10.97
CA VAL A 159 -20.81 13.42 10.54
C VAL A 159 -19.53 14.09 11.07
N LEU A 160 -19.21 13.86 12.35
CA LEU A 160 -17.99 14.39 12.96
C LEU A 160 -16.73 13.86 12.29
N ASN A 161 -16.64 12.53 12.11
CA ASN A 161 -15.49 11.85 11.51
C ASN A 161 -15.23 12.35 10.08
N GLU A 162 -16.23 12.28 9.21
CA GLU A 162 -16.09 12.66 7.81
C GLU A 162 -15.73 14.14 7.66
N TYR A 163 -16.33 15.02 8.45
CA TYR A 163 -16.02 16.44 8.38
C TYR A 163 -14.61 16.75 8.92
N ALA A 164 -14.19 16.08 9.99
CA ALA A 164 -12.85 16.22 10.54
C ALA A 164 -11.77 15.73 9.58
N ASN A 165 -11.95 14.54 8.99
CA ASN A 165 -11.03 13.93 8.03
C ASN A 165 -10.86 14.83 6.79
N ASN A 166 -11.97 15.31 6.22
CA ASN A 166 -11.92 16.23 5.08
C ASN A 166 -11.27 17.58 5.41
N LEU A 167 -11.48 18.12 6.61
CA LEU A 167 -10.76 19.32 7.06
C LEU A 167 -9.27 19.07 7.23
N ALA A 168 -8.88 17.90 7.76
CA ALA A 168 -7.48 17.52 7.92
C ALA A 168 -6.78 17.40 6.56
N GLN A 169 -7.38 16.71 5.59
CA GLN A 169 -6.85 16.59 4.22
C GLN A 169 -6.62 17.96 3.55
N LEU A 170 -7.47 18.95 3.85
CA LEU A 170 -7.33 20.33 3.35
C LEU A 170 -6.31 21.18 4.14
N GLY A 171 -5.54 20.57 5.05
CA GLY A 171 -4.58 21.26 5.90
C GLY A 171 -5.21 22.15 6.97
N LYS A 172 -6.53 22.06 7.19
CA LYS A 172 -7.26 22.83 8.23
C LYS A 172 -7.22 22.09 9.57
N TYR A 173 -6.03 21.64 9.95
CA TYR A 173 -5.78 20.78 11.11
C TYR A 173 -6.37 21.32 12.41
N GLY A 174 -6.32 22.63 12.66
CA GLY A 174 -6.89 23.22 13.89
C GLY A 174 -8.41 23.06 14.00
N ALA A 175 -9.13 23.08 12.88
CA ALA A 175 -10.57 22.83 12.85
C ALA A 175 -10.88 21.34 12.96
N ALA A 176 -10.08 20.48 12.31
CA ALA A 176 -10.18 19.02 12.43
C ALA A 176 -9.97 18.55 13.88
N ILE A 177 -8.91 19.04 14.55
CA ILE A 177 -8.62 18.74 15.96
C ILE A 177 -9.81 19.08 16.87
N ALA A 178 -10.49 20.21 16.64
CA ALA A 178 -11.66 20.57 17.44
C ALA A 178 -12.85 19.61 17.27
N LEU A 179 -12.97 18.97 16.10
CA LEU A 179 -13.99 17.94 15.84
C LEU A 179 -13.56 16.58 16.43
N TYR A 180 -12.29 16.21 16.31
CA TYR A 180 -11.78 15.01 17.01
C TYR A 180 -11.88 15.15 18.53
N ASP A 181 -11.64 16.35 19.09
CA ASP A 181 -11.89 16.64 20.50
C ASP A 181 -13.36 16.38 20.87
N LYS A 182 -14.29 16.79 20.01
CA LYS A 182 -15.71 16.55 20.20
C LYS A 182 -16.05 15.05 20.13
N MET A 183 -15.43 14.29 19.23
CA MET A 183 -15.57 12.83 19.19
C MET A 183 -15.05 12.19 20.48
N LEU A 184 -13.89 12.63 20.97
CA LEU A 184 -13.28 12.14 22.21
C LEU A 184 -14.03 12.59 23.49
N GLU A 185 -14.85 13.63 23.41
CA GLU A 185 -15.82 13.96 24.48
C GLU A 185 -16.98 12.96 24.54
N LEU A 186 -17.41 12.43 23.39
CA LEU A 186 -18.49 11.45 23.27
C LEU A 186 -18.00 10.04 23.61
N ASP A 187 -16.86 9.64 23.04
CA ASP A 187 -16.14 8.41 23.38
C ASP A 187 -14.65 8.68 23.57
N PRO A 188 -14.18 8.77 24.83
CA PRO A 188 -12.78 9.02 25.13
C PRO A 188 -11.80 7.94 24.62
N ASN A 189 -12.28 6.74 24.30
CA ASN A 189 -11.44 5.60 23.91
C ASN A 189 -11.60 5.24 22.44
N ASP A 190 -12.28 6.08 21.65
CA ASP A 190 -12.39 5.87 20.23
C ASP A 190 -11.01 5.90 19.55
N ILE A 191 -10.67 4.80 18.89
CA ILE A 191 -9.32 4.56 18.35
C ILE A 191 -9.06 5.49 17.16
N ASP A 192 -10.03 5.65 16.26
CA ASP A 192 -9.90 6.46 15.06
C ASP A 192 -9.76 7.94 15.40
N ALA A 193 -10.57 8.46 16.32
CA ALA A 193 -10.48 9.84 16.79
C ALA A 193 -9.15 10.12 17.50
N LEU A 194 -8.65 9.16 18.30
CA LEU A 194 -7.33 9.27 18.93
C LEU A 194 -6.21 9.31 17.87
N ASN A 195 -6.23 8.36 16.92
CA ASN A 195 -5.26 8.29 15.83
C ASN A 195 -5.28 9.55 14.97
N ASN A 196 -6.45 9.94 14.46
CA ASN A 196 -6.60 11.05 13.53
C ASN A 196 -6.28 12.41 14.18
N LYS A 197 -6.55 12.55 15.49
CA LYS A 197 -6.07 13.70 16.25
C LYS A 197 -4.54 13.71 16.38
N GLY A 198 -3.95 12.55 16.65
CA GLY A 198 -2.50 12.38 16.68
C GLY A 198 -1.86 12.76 15.34
N VAL A 199 -2.42 12.28 14.22
CA VAL A 199 -1.97 12.61 12.86
C VAL A 199 -2.07 14.10 12.60
N ALA A 200 -3.21 14.73 12.90
CA ALA A 200 -3.38 16.18 12.70
C ALA A 200 -2.39 17.03 13.54
N LEU A 201 -1.97 16.54 14.73
CA LEU A 201 -0.93 17.17 15.54
C LEU A 201 0.47 16.94 14.95
N LEU A 202 0.75 15.73 14.46
CA LEU A 202 1.98 15.39 13.76
C LEU A 202 2.17 16.29 12.51
N ASP A 203 1.13 16.48 11.70
CA ASP A 203 1.18 17.32 10.50
C ASP A 203 1.34 18.81 10.81
N GLN A 204 0.95 19.26 12.02
CA GLN A 204 1.25 20.60 12.53
C GLN A 204 2.69 20.73 13.08
N GLY A 205 3.45 19.64 13.17
CA GLY A 205 4.76 19.59 13.80
C GLY A 205 4.73 19.55 15.33
N HIS A 206 3.57 19.32 15.95
CA HIS A 206 3.41 19.17 17.39
C HIS A 206 3.66 17.72 17.84
N TYR A 207 4.84 17.19 17.52
CA TYR A 207 5.16 15.76 17.66
C TYR A 207 5.04 15.26 19.11
N GLU A 208 5.52 16.01 20.10
CA GLU A 208 5.41 15.62 21.51
C GLU A 208 3.95 15.56 21.99
N GLU A 209 3.06 16.38 21.44
CA GLU A 209 1.64 16.37 21.77
C GLU A 209 0.89 15.23 21.08
N ALA A 210 1.38 14.75 19.93
CA ALA A 210 0.78 13.65 19.18
C ALA A 210 0.96 12.28 19.86
N ILE A 211 2.15 12.01 20.42
CA ILE A 211 2.50 10.73 21.07
C ILE A 211 1.43 10.20 22.03
N PRO A 212 0.94 10.95 23.04
CA PRO A 212 -0.01 10.40 24.01
C PRO A 212 -1.34 9.96 23.39
N TYR A 213 -1.72 10.48 22.22
CA TYR A 213 -2.93 10.03 21.52
C TYR A 213 -2.70 8.68 20.83
N PHE A 214 -1.56 8.50 20.15
CA PHE A 214 -1.20 7.19 19.58
C PHE A 214 -1.00 6.13 20.66
N GLU A 215 -0.32 6.47 21.77
CA GLU A 215 -0.17 5.55 22.90
C GLU A 215 -1.52 5.14 23.48
N LYS A 216 -2.45 6.08 23.63
CA LYS A 216 -3.80 5.79 24.14
C LYS A 216 -4.63 4.94 23.17
N ALA A 217 -4.49 5.14 21.86
CA ALA A 217 -5.10 4.27 20.85
C ALA A 217 -4.57 2.83 20.99
N LEU A 218 -3.25 2.69 21.12
CA LEU A 218 -2.59 1.39 21.33
C LEU A 218 -2.88 0.75 22.70
N GLU A 219 -3.32 1.52 23.70
CA GLU A 219 -3.85 0.95 24.94
C GLU A 219 -5.20 0.23 24.72
N GLN A 220 -5.99 0.65 23.73
CA GLN A 220 -7.26 0.01 23.39
C GLN A 220 -7.06 -1.19 22.47
N ASP A 221 -6.27 -1.02 21.41
CA ASP A 221 -5.80 -2.10 20.55
C ASP A 221 -4.27 -2.03 20.36
N PRO A 222 -3.51 -2.86 21.11
CA PRO A 222 -2.06 -2.89 21.01
C PRO A 222 -1.50 -3.32 19.66
N LEU A 223 -2.33 -3.86 18.77
CA LEU A 223 -1.92 -4.40 17.46
C LEU A 223 -2.52 -3.62 16.29
N ASP A 224 -3.21 -2.51 16.56
CA ASP A 224 -3.68 -1.61 15.52
C ASP A 224 -2.48 -1.06 14.73
N PHE A 225 -2.57 -1.20 13.41
CA PHE A 225 -1.50 -0.91 12.49
C PHE A 225 -1.26 0.61 12.37
N LEU A 226 -2.31 1.42 12.22
CA LEU A 226 -2.18 2.85 11.92
C LEU A 226 -1.55 3.63 13.09
N PRO A 227 -2.04 3.53 14.35
CA PRO A 227 -1.44 4.23 15.48
C PRO A 227 -0.01 3.76 15.75
N LEU A 228 0.29 2.47 15.51
CA LEU A 228 1.63 1.92 15.71
C LEU A 228 2.64 2.50 14.70
N LEU A 229 2.27 2.55 13.42
CA LEU A 229 3.09 3.17 12.37
C LEU A 229 3.29 4.67 12.65
N ASN A 230 2.21 5.38 12.97
CA ASN A 230 2.25 6.82 13.25
C ASN A 230 3.08 7.15 14.49
N LEU A 231 3.03 6.33 15.54
CA LEU A 231 3.90 6.48 16.71
C LEU A 231 5.38 6.35 16.33
N GLY A 232 5.72 5.34 15.51
CA GLY A 232 7.09 5.15 15.01
C GLY A 232 7.59 6.34 14.19
N LEU A 233 6.74 6.86 13.30
CA LEU A 233 7.03 8.07 12.51
C LEU A 233 7.23 9.29 13.40
N THR A 234 6.34 9.52 14.35
CA THR A 234 6.41 10.63 15.32
C THR A 234 7.72 10.59 16.12
N LEU A 235 8.11 9.42 16.61
CA LEU A 235 9.37 9.23 17.33
C LEU A 235 10.59 9.49 16.42
N SER A 236 10.50 9.15 15.14
CA SER A 236 11.55 9.41 14.15
C SER A 236 11.70 10.91 13.86
N TYR A 237 10.60 11.65 13.74
CA TYR A 237 10.62 13.12 13.62
C TYR A 237 11.22 13.81 14.85
N LEU A 238 11.08 13.20 16.03
CA LEU A 238 11.74 13.65 17.27
C LEU A 238 13.18 13.17 17.43
N GLU A 239 13.76 12.52 16.42
CA GLU A 239 15.08 11.90 16.46
C GLU A 239 15.25 10.86 17.58
N LYS A 240 14.14 10.33 18.12
CA LYS A 240 14.12 9.28 19.15
C LYS A 240 14.24 7.90 18.50
N TYR A 241 15.23 7.72 17.64
CA TYR A 241 15.38 6.52 16.82
C TYR A 241 15.51 5.24 17.63
N SER A 242 16.14 5.30 18.82
CA SER A 242 16.25 4.13 19.70
C SER A 242 14.89 3.64 20.23
N GLU A 243 13.91 4.54 20.35
CA GLU A 243 12.52 4.23 20.74
C GLU A 243 11.68 3.85 19.51
N ALA A 244 11.96 4.42 18.33
CA ALA A 244 11.24 4.12 17.09
C ALA A 244 11.52 2.70 16.53
N VAL A 245 12.78 2.21 16.63
CA VAL A 245 13.17 0.88 16.11
C VAL A 245 12.28 -0.26 16.62
N PRO A 246 12.02 -0.44 17.93
CA PRO A 246 11.13 -1.50 18.39
C PRO A 246 9.71 -1.37 17.85
N ILE A 247 9.19 -0.14 17.70
CA ILE A 247 7.85 0.12 17.15
C ILE A 247 7.74 -0.33 15.69
N PHE A 248 8.65 0.10 14.82
CA PHE A 248 8.65 -0.37 13.42
C PHE A 248 8.87 -1.88 13.30
N LYS A 249 9.66 -2.48 14.21
CA LYS A 249 9.80 -3.94 14.24
C LYS A 249 8.51 -4.66 14.62
N ASP A 250 7.64 -4.04 15.40
CA ASP A 250 6.33 -4.60 15.72
C ASP A 250 5.39 -4.52 14.51
N VAL A 251 5.42 -3.42 13.75
CA VAL A 251 4.76 -3.31 12.43
C VAL A 251 5.22 -4.43 11.48
N LEU A 252 6.54 -4.61 11.35
CA LEU A 252 7.15 -5.60 10.46
C LEU A 252 6.94 -7.07 10.89
N LYS A 253 6.45 -7.34 12.10
CA LYS A 253 6.02 -8.69 12.49
C LYS A 253 4.68 -9.07 11.85
N ARG A 254 3.80 -8.08 11.63
CA ARG A 254 2.48 -8.26 11.01
C ARG A 254 2.61 -8.27 9.50
N ASP A 255 3.31 -7.27 8.96
CA ASP A 255 3.58 -7.14 7.54
C ASP A 255 5.10 -7.03 7.30
N PRO A 256 5.78 -8.17 7.06
CA PRO A 256 7.23 -8.17 6.81
C PRO A 256 7.67 -7.44 5.55
N ALA A 257 6.74 -7.15 4.62
CA ALA A 257 6.99 -6.47 3.36
C ALA A 257 6.56 -4.99 3.39
N ASN A 258 6.13 -4.48 4.56
CA ASN A 258 5.69 -3.10 4.69
C ASN A 258 6.82 -2.13 4.34
N ILE A 259 6.73 -1.49 3.17
CA ILE A 259 7.77 -0.60 2.64
C ILE A 259 8.01 0.59 3.57
N ASP A 260 6.94 1.23 4.05
CA ASP A 260 7.02 2.42 4.91
C ASP A 260 7.74 2.09 6.23
N ALA A 261 7.42 0.96 6.86
CA ALA A 261 8.11 0.52 8.07
C ALA A 261 9.56 0.05 7.80
N LEU A 262 9.84 -0.58 6.65
CA LEU A 262 11.20 -0.99 6.26
C LEU A 262 12.12 0.21 6.02
N VAL A 263 11.64 1.23 5.29
CA VAL A 263 12.38 2.48 5.07
C VAL A 263 12.66 3.16 6.40
N ASN A 264 11.64 3.36 7.23
CA ASN A 264 11.80 4.10 8.48
C ASN A 264 12.63 3.34 9.54
N VAL A 265 12.53 2.01 9.62
CA VAL A 265 13.45 1.23 10.48
C VAL A 265 14.88 1.27 9.95
N GLY A 266 15.06 1.29 8.62
CA GLY A 266 16.35 1.45 7.97
C GLY A 266 17.00 2.80 8.31
N ILE A 267 16.23 3.89 8.26
CA ILE A 267 16.64 5.24 8.67
C ILE A 267 16.97 5.26 10.18
N ALA A 268 16.11 4.68 11.02
CA ALA A 268 16.35 4.62 12.45
C ALA A 268 17.60 3.77 12.80
N TYR A 269 17.89 2.71 12.05
CA TYR A 269 19.14 1.96 12.18
C TYR A 269 20.35 2.79 11.73
N LEU A 270 20.24 3.52 10.62
CA LEU A 270 21.29 4.41 10.11
C LEU A 270 21.66 5.44 11.18
N ALA A 271 20.66 6.13 11.74
CA ALA A 271 20.86 7.14 12.77
C ALA A 271 21.43 6.59 14.08
N ASN A 272 21.11 5.33 14.43
CA ASN A 272 21.71 4.63 15.57
C ASN A 272 23.08 3.97 15.24
N GLY A 273 23.65 4.24 14.06
CA GLY A 273 24.92 3.67 13.56
C GLY A 273 24.93 2.16 13.39
N MET A 274 23.75 1.54 13.26
CA MET A 274 23.60 0.12 12.95
C MET A 274 23.59 -0.10 11.42
N TYR A 275 24.67 0.30 10.75
CA TYR A 275 24.75 0.41 9.29
C TYR A 275 24.40 -0.90 8.54
N ASP A 276 24.93 -2.05 8.97
CA ASP A 276 24.63 -3.34 8.32
C ASP A 276 23.12 -3.67 8.34
N LYS A 277 22.44 -3.35 9.45
CA LYS A 277 20.98 -3.55 9.57
C LYS A 277 20.20 -2.55 8.74
N SER A 278 20.70 -1.33 8.63
CA SER A 278 20.15 -0.29 7.78
C SER A 278 20.19 -0.71 6.31
N ILE A 279 21.36 -1.13 5.82
CA ILE A 279 21.56 -1.68 4.47
C ILE A 279 20.61 -2.85 4.22
N THR A 280 20.54 -3.81 5.14
CA THR A 280 19.63 -4.96 5.03
C THR A 280 18.16 -4.54 4.93
N SER A 281 17.76 -3.46 5.61
CA SER A 281 16.37 -2.98 5.58
C SER A 281 16.05 -2.32 4.24
N PHE A 282 16.98 -1.50 3.71
CA PHE A 282 16.84 -0.90 2.40
C PHE A 282 16.93 -1.91 1.26
N ASP A 283 17.78 -2.94 1.37
CA ASP A 283 17.84 -4.03 0.39
C ASP A 283 16.47 -4.70 0.19
N LYS A 284 15.73 -4.93 1.28
CA LYS A 284 14.37 -5.48 1.20
C LYS A 284 13.39 -4.56 0.48
N VAL A 285 13.48 -3.24 0.71
CA VAL A 285 12.65 -2.28 -0.03
C VAL A 285 12.96 -2.36 -1.52
N LEU A 286 14.25 -2.43 -1.86
CA LEU A 286 14.73 -2.47 -3.25
C LEU A 286 14.50 -3.82 -3.95
N GLU A 287 14.15 -4.89 -3.22
CA GLU A 287 13.68 -6.15 -3.81
C GLU A 287 12.33 -5.97 -4.51
N ASP A 288 11.43 -5.15 -3.93
CA ASP A 288 10.08 -4.89 -4.45
C ASP A 288 9.99 -3.59 -5.26
N GLU A 289 10.69 -2.53 -4.80
CA GLU A 289 10.74 -1.22 -5.43
C GLU A 289 12.19 -0.83 -5.78
N PRO A 290 12.77 -1.33 -6.90
CA PRO A 290 14.17 -1.11 -7.24
C PRO A 290 14.58 0.36 -7.38
N ASP A 291 13.62 1.22 -7.74
CA ASP A 291 13.82 2.65 -7.98
C ASP A 291 13.37 3.51 -6.78
N ASN A 292 13.12 2.92 -5.60
CA ASN A 292 12.71 3.67 -4.40
C ASN A 292 13.83 4.64 -3.98
N PHE A 293 13.57 5.94 -4.17
CA PHE A 293 14.56 7.00 -3.98
C PHE A 293 15.09 7.07 -2.54
N ASP A 294 14.21 6.98 -1.55
CA ASP A 294 14.59 7.08 -0.13
C ASP A 294 15.44 5.89 0.31
N ALA A 295 15.10 4.67 -0.14
CA ALA A 295 15.88 3.48 0.13
C ALA A 295 17.26 3.54 -0.54
N LEU A 296 17.34 3.94 -1.82
CA LEU A 296 18.60 4.10 -2.54
C LEU A 296 19.50 5.16 -1.87
N LYS A 297 18.96 6.35 -1.60
CA LYS A 297 19.69 7.44 -0.93
C LYS A 297 20.28 6.98 0.39
N ASN A 298 19.44 6.45 1.28
CA ASN A 298 19.88 6.09 2.62
C ASN A 298 20.78 4.84 2.64
N LYS A 299 20.59 3.90 1.71
CA LYS A 299 21.51 2.77 1.50
C LYS A 299 22.89 3.25 1.07
N ALA A 300 23.00 4.15 0.09
CA ALA A 300 24.27 4.72 -0.35
C ALA A 300 24.99 5.45 0.79
N THR A 301 24.24 6.19 1.61
CA THR A 301 24.77 6.80 2.84
C THR A 301 25.29 5.74 3.80
N ALA A 302 24.53 4.68 4.08
CA ALA A 302 24.96 3.59 4.96
C ALA A 302 26.21 2.85 4.44
N LEU A 303 26.28 2.58 3.12
CA LEU A 303 27.42 1.99 2.43
C LEU A 303 28.68 2.85 2.60
N SER A 304 28.53 4.17 2.47
CA SER A 304 29.62 5.11 2.70
C SER A 304 30.14 5.04 4.14
N TYR A 305 29.27 4.86 5.13
CA TYR A 305 29.68 4.70 6.54
C TYR A 305 30.40 3.39 6.85
N VAL A 306 30.04 2.27 6.21
CA VAL A 306 30.78 0.99 6.36
C VAL A 306 32.09 0.96 5.56
N GLY A 307 32.27 1.93 4.66
CA GLY A 307 33.45 2.10 3.83
C GLY A 307 33.40 1.32 2.51
N GLU A 308 32.20 0.97 2.06
CA GLU A 308 31.92 0.46 0.71
C GLU A 308 31.65 1.64 -0.22
N TYR A 309 32.69 2.46 -0.40
CA TYR A 309 32.60 3.77 -1.06
C TYR A 309 32.29 3.66 -2.55
N GLU A 310 32.84 2.66 -3.25
CA GLU A 310 32.60 2.45 -4.67
C GLU A 310 31.12 2.13 -4.95
N ASP A 311 30.52 1.24 -4.16
CA ASP A 311 29.12 0.86 -4.29
C ASP A 311 28.19 2.03 -3.95
N ALA A 312 28.54 2.82 -2.92
CA ALA A 312 27.83 4.05 -2.61
C ALA A 312 27.88 5.08 -3.75
N LEU A 313 29.06 5.26 -4.38
CA LEU A 313 29.22 6.17 -5.51
C LEU A 313 28.43 5.74 -6.74
N GLU A 314 28.31 4.43 -6.99
CA GLU A 314 27.46 3.90 -8.06
C GLU A 314 26.01 4.37 -7.86
N ILE A 315 25.44 4.11 -6.68
CA ILE A 315 24.08 4.53 -6.35
C ILE A 315 23.93 6.06 -6.43
N PHE A 316 24.85 6.83 -5.82
CA PHE A 316 24.80 8.30 -5.90
C PHE A 316 24.87 8.83 -7.33
N ASN A 317 25.66 8.20 -8.21
CA ASN A 317 25.72 8.59 -9.61
C ASN A 317 24.38 8.39 -10.29
N ASP A 318 23.73 7.26 -10.05
CA ASP A 318 22.46 6.90 -10.69
C ASP A 318 21.34 7.85 -10.26
N ILE A 319 21.13 8.05 -8.96
CA ILE A 319 20.05 8.94 -8.46
C ILE A 319 20.29 10.43 -8.79
N LEU A 320 21.55 10.87 -8.93
CA LEU A 320 21.87 12.23 -9.36
C LEU A 320 21.68 12.47 -10.87
N LEU A 321 21.41 11.44 -11.68
CA LEU A 321 21.01 11.64 -13.08
C LEU A 321 19.64 12.33 -13.17
N GLU A 322 18.73 11.95 -12.27
CA GLU A 322 17.37 12.49 -12.21
C GLU A 322 17.28 13.73 -11.33
N SER A 323 18.07 13.78 -10.25
CA SER A 323 18.09 14.87 -9.27
C SER A 323 19.44 15.59 -9.21
N PRO A 324 19.92 16.21 -10.31
CA PRO A 324 21.32 16.66 -10.42
C PRO A 324 21.72 17.77 -9.47
N ASN A 325 20.76 18.45 -8.82
CA ASN A 325 20.99 19.57 -7.93
C ASN A 325 20.59 19.27 -6.47
N ASP A 326 20.32 18.01 -6.14
CA ASP A 326 20.04 17.60 -4.77
C ASP A 326 21.26 17.87 -3.87
N ILE A 327 21.11 18.77 -2.91
CA ILE A 327 22.21 19.25 -2.06
C ILE A 327 22.70 18.10 -1.16
N GLU A 328 21.81 17.34 -0.56
CA GLU A 328 22.12 16.27 0.37
C GLU A 328 22.93 15.16 -0.33
N LEU A 329 22.49 14.76 -1.53
CA LEU A 329 23.19 13.77 -2.34
C LEU A 329 24.58 14.27 -2.78
N LEU A 330 24.71 15.55 -3.13
CA LEU A 330 26.00 16.14 -3.48
C LEU A 330 26.95 16.20 -2.27
N GLU A 331 26.45 16.48 -1.06
CA GLU A 331 27.23 16.42 0.19
C GLU A 331 27.74 15.00 0.45
N ASN A 332 26.86 14.01 0.43
CA ASN A 332 27.19 12.60 0.63
C ASN A 332 28.22 12.11 -0.40
N LYS A 333 28.05 12.48 -1.67
CA LYS A 333 28.98 12.10 -2.74
C LYS A 333 30.34 12.78 -2.59
N ALA A 334 30.37 14.08 -2.29
CA ALA A 334 31.61 14.81 -2.04
C ALA A 334 32.39 14.20 -0.86
N TRP A 335 31.67 13.78 0.18
CA TRP A 335 32.25 13.06 1.30
C TRP A 335 32.89 11.75 0.88
N THR A 336 32.15 10.95 0.13
CA THR A 336 32.58 9.61 -0.30
C THR A 336 33.85 9.68 -1.14
N HIS A 337 33.95 10.66 -2.05
CA HIS A 337 35.19 10.95 -2.78
C HIS A 337 36.33 11.41 -1.84
N TYR A 338 36.04 12.24 -0.83
CA TYR A 338 37.04 12.66 0.16
C TYR A 338 37.60 11.45 0.93
N GLN A 339 36.75 10.50 1.35
CA GLN A 339 37.19 9.27 2.03
C GLN A 339 38.08 8.38 1.15
N LEU A 340 37.83 8.36 -0.15
CA LEU A 340 38.68 7.70 -1.15
C LEU A 340 39.99 8.47 -1.45
N ASN A 341 40.25 9.60 -0.79
CA ASN A 341 41.34 10.54 -1.08
C ASN A 341 41.28 11.13 -2.51
N GLN A 342 40.11 11.11 -3.13
CA GLN A 342 39.81 11.70 -4.43
C GLN A 342 39.43 13.19 -4.24
N TYR A 343 40.42 13.97 -3.81
CA TYR A 343 40.23 15.35 -3.36
C TYR A 343 39.78 16.30 -4.47
N ASP A 344 40.25 16.09 -5.71
CA ASP A 344 39.89 16.95 -6.84
C ASP A 344 38.42 16.75 -7.25
N GLU A 345 37.95 15.50 -7.24
CA GLU A 345 36.56 15.12 -7.47
C GLU A 345 35.65 15.69 -6.36
N SER A 346 36.05 15.53 -5.10
CA SER A 346 35.34 16.09 -3.94
C SER A 346 35.21 17.62 -4.06
N LEU A 347 36.30 18.34 -4.35
CA LEU A 347 36.28 19.80 -4.55
C LEU A 347 35.37 20.21 -5.72
N THR A 348 35.38 19.46 -6.83
CA THR A 348 34.52 19.74 -7.99
C THR A 348 33.04 19.65 -7.62
N ILE A 349 32.66 18.66 -6.81
CA ILE A 349 31.28 18.48 -6.35
C ILE A 349 30.90 19.58 -5.36
N LEU A 350 31.77 19.90 -4.39
CA LEU A 350 31.54 20.99 -3.44
C LEU A 350 31.40 22.34 -4.14
N GLU A 351 32.16 22.58 -5.20
CA GLU A 351 32.01 23.79 -6.04
C GLU A 351 30.70 23.82 -6.81
N LYS A 352 30.21 22.67 -7.26
CA LYS A 352 28.87 22.58 -7.86
C LYS A 352 27.80 22.89 -6.82
N LEU A 353 27.89 22.29 -5.63
CA LEU A 353 26.96 22.52 -4.51
C LEU A 353 26.95 23.99 -4.11
N LEU A 354 28.11 24.62 -3.90
CA LEU A 354 28.22 26.03 -3.49
C LEU A 354 27.78 27.03 -4.58
N LYS A 355 27.63 26.58 -5.84
CA LYS A 355 26.96 27.39 -6.88
C LYS A 355 25.43 27.36 -6.72
N ILE A 356 24.88 26.28 -6.19
CA ILE A 356 23.45 26.09 -5.93
C ILE A 356 23.08 26.80 -4.63
N ASP A 357 23.83 26.53 -3.55
CA ASP A 357 23.69 27.17 -2.25
C ASP A 357 25.04 27.73 -1.77
N PRO A 358 25.35 29.01 -2.08
CA PRO A 358 26.59 29.65 -1.63
C PRO A 358 26.73 29.81 -0.12
N THR A 359 25.63 29.65 0.62
CA THR A 359 25.59 29.79 2.08
C THR A 359 25.63 28.45 2.81
N ASN A 360 25.68 27.33 2.08
CA ASN A 360 25.73 26.01 2.68
C ASN A 360 27.01 25.86 3.53
N SER A 361 26.79 25.82 4.84
CA SER A 361 27.84 25.79 5.85
C SER A 361 28.65 24.50 5.83
N ASN A 362 28.00 23.35 5.65
CA ASN A 362 28.64 22.04 5.60
C ASN A 362 29.61 21.96 4.41
N ALA A 363 29.15 22.41 3.24
CA ALA A 363 29.95 22.43 2.02
C ALA A 363 31.13 23.40 2.10
N LEU A 364 30.99 24.55 2.75
CA LEU A 364 32.09 25.49 2.99
C LEU A 364 33.15 24.87 3.93
N LEU A 365 32.73 24.25 5.03
CA LEU A 365 33.64 23.55 5.95
C LEU A 365 34.36 22.38 5.28
N ALA A 366 33.61 21.56 4.56
CA ALA A 366 34.12 20.46 3.75
C ALA A 366 35.19 20.95 2.78
N LYS A 367 34.87 21.99 1.99
CA LYS A 367 35.79 22.57 1.01
C LYS A 367 37.05 23.12 1.68
N SER A 368 36.90 23.85 2.79
CA SER A 368 38.04 24.38 3.54
C SER A 368 38.93 23.24 4.06
N THR A 369 38.35 22.17 4.58
CA THR A 369 39.08 20.99 5.04
C THR A 369 39.89 20.34 3.91
N VAL A 370 39.26 20.07 2.76
CA VAL A 370 39.96 19.48 1.61
C VAL A 370 41.09 20.39 1.10
N LEU A 371 40.88 21.71 1.07
CA LEU A 371 41.91 22.67 0.69
C LEU A 371 43.07 22.68 1.68
N ALA A 372 42.80 22.60 2.98
CA ALA A 372 43.82 22.54 4.02
C ALA A 372 44.67 21.27 3.88
N GLU A 373 44.04 20.11 3.71
CA GLU A 373 44.76 18.82 3.55
C GLU A 373 45.58 18.75 2.26
N THR A 374 45.15 19.44 1.21
CA THR A 374 45.92 19.56 -0.05
C THR A 374 46.97 20.66 -0.02
N GLY A 375 47.18 21.33 1.12
CA GLY A 375 48.21 22.35 1.32
C GLY A 375 47.86 23.74 0.78
N LYS A 376 46.63 23.95 0.30
CA LYS A 376 46.12 25.23 -0.21
C LYS A 376 45.57 26.09 0.94
N THR A 377 46.42 26.39 1.92
CA THR A 377 46.00 26.97 3.21
C THR A 377 45.38 28.36 3.11
N GLU A 378 45.85 29.21 2.19
CA GLU A 378 45.27 30.55 1.96
C GLU A 378 43.83 30.49 1.40
N ASP A 379 43.59 29.58 0.46
CA ASP A 379 42.25 29.33 -0.08
C ASP A 379 41.35 28.72 1.01
N ALA A 380 41.89 27.79 1.82
CA ALA A 380 41.19 27.17 2.92
C ALA A 380 40.72 28.21 3.96
N LYS A 381 41.58 29.17 4.33
CA LYS A 381 41.23 30.28 5.23
C LYS A 381 40.12 31.16 4.66
N THR A 382 40.22 31.50 3.38
CA THR A 382 39.22 32.33 2.70
C THR A 382 37.84 31.67 2.74
N VAL A 383 37.77 30.36 2.43
CA VAL A 383 36.52 29.59 2.49
C VAL A 383 36.03 29.42 3.94
N LEU A 384 36.93 29.22 4.90
CA LEU A 384 36.57 29.10 6.32
C LEU A 384 35.97 30.41 6.88
N SER A 385 36.50 31.56 6.47
CA SER A 385 35.93 32.86 6.84
C SER A 385 34.50 33.02 6.33
N GLN A 386 34.24 32.57 5.08
CA GLN A 386 32.87 32.56 4.54
C GLN A 386 31.94 31.69 5.38
N ALA A 387 32.39 30.51 5.84
CA ALA A 387 31.60 29.66 6.72
C ALA A 387 31.28 30.36 8.06
N SER A 388 32.24 31.11 8.62
CA SER A 388 32.07 31.81 9.90
C SER A 388 31.15 33.04 9.82
N GLU A 389 31.19 33.77 8.70
CA GLU A 389 30.39 34.98 8.47
C GLU A 389 28.90 34.66 8.19
N ASN A 390 28.62 33.48 7.63
CA ASN A 390 27.28 33.04 7.27
C ASN A 390 26.57 32.24 8.40
N SER A 391 27.09 32.26 9.63
CA SER A 391 26.72 31.44 10.80
C SER A 391 25.30 31.63 11.37
N SER A 392 24.35 32.04 10.54
CA SER A 392 22.96 32.24 10.93
C SER A 392 22.26 30.94 11.37
N ILE A 393 22.75 29.74 11.03
CA ILE A 393 22.41 28.42 11.61
C ILE A 393 23.48 27.38 11.15
N ASN A 394 23.77 26.37 11.98
CA ASN A 394 24.38 25.05 11.69
C ASN A 394 25.89 24.76 11.75
N VAL A 395 26.80 25.71 11.99
CA VAL A 395 28.20 25.34 12.32
C VAL A 395 28.48 25.59 13.78
N SER A 396 28.93 24.57 14.51
CA SER A 396 29.42 24.76 15.85
C SER A 396 30.76 25.50 15.82
N GLU A 397 30.96 26.46 16.74
CA GLU A 397 32.23 27.17 16.91
C GLU A 397 33.43 26.20 17.00
N LYS A 398 33.18 25.00 17.53
CA LYS A 398 34.14 23.90 17.62
C LYS A 398 34.65 23.42 16.26
N GLU A 399 33.79 23.31 15.25
CA GLU A 399 34.16 22.83 13.90
C GLU A 399 35.02 23.86 13.17
N ILE A 400 34.71 25.14 13.30
CA ILE A 400 35.54 26.21 12.73
C ILE A 400 36.93 26.20 13.37
N ILE A 401 36.99 26.06 14.70
CA ILE A 401 38.25 25.94 15.44
C ILE A 401 39.05 24.71 14.98
N ALA A 402 38.38 23.58 14.75
CA ALA A 402 38.98 22.35 14.26
C ALA A 402 39.71 22.56 12.94
N VAL A 403 39.00 23.11 11.95
CA VAL A 403 39.55 23.36 10.60
C VAL A 403 40.65 24.42 10.67
N ASN A 404 40.50 25.46 11.49
CA ASN A 404 41.55 26.46 11.66
C ASN A 404 42.84 25.87 12.28
N ASN A 405 42.72 24.97 13.26
CA ASN A 405 43.85 24.26 13.85
C ASN A 405 44.56 23.34 12.84
N LEU A 406 43.79 22.68 11.97
CA LEU A 406 44.33 21.90 10.85
C LEU A 406 45.14 22.79 9.91
N ILE A 407 44.55 23.90 9.45
CA ILE A 407 45.22 24.90 8.60
C ILE A 407 46.53 25.36 9.25
N GLU A 408 46.51 25.78 10.51
CA GLU A 408 47.71 26.24 11.22
C GLU A 408 48.79 25.17 11.32
N THR A 409 48.39 23.91 11.48
CA THR A 409 49.34 22.79 11.57
C THR A 409 50.03 22.57 10.24
N VAL A 410 49.26 22.60 9.14
CA VAL A 410 49.80 22.48 7.78
C VAL A 410 50.75 23.64 7.46
N GLU A 411 50.41 24.88 7.84
CA GLU A 411 51.27 26.05 7.63
C GLU A 411 52.60 25.97 8.36
N LYS A 412 52.61 25.34 9.55
CA LYS A 412 53.82 25.12 10.34
C LYS A 412 54.65 23.93 9.84
N GLY A 413 54.25 23.29 8.73
CA GLY A 413 54.87 22.08 8.20
C GLY A 413 54.66 20.85 9.10
N GLY A 414 53.61 20.87 9.92
CA GLY A 414 53.24 19.76 10.79
C GLY A 414 52.61 18.61 10.02
N ASP A 415 52.62 17.44 10.65
CA ASP A 415 52.02 16.24 10.08
C ASP A 415 50.48 16.35 10.06
N ILE A 416 49.89 16.19 8.87
CA ILE A 416 48.44 16.29 8.64
C ILE A 416 47.69 15.19 9.41
N GLN A 417 48.20 13.97 9.45
CA GLN A 417 47.57 12.86 10.17
C GLN A 417 47.57 13.11 11.68
N VAL A 418 48.66 13.67 12.21
CA VAL A 418 48.73 14.10 13.61
C VAL A 418 47.75 15.25 13.90
N ALA A 419 47.59 16.19 12.96
CA ALA A 419 46.63 17.28 13.07
C ALA A 419 45.19 16.74 13.13
N LYS A 420 44.83 15.84 12.20
CA LYS A 420 43.53 15.15 12.15
C LYS A 420 43.26 14.36 13.43
N CYS A 421 44.26 13.64 13.94
CA CYS A 421 44.13 12.87 15.18
C CYS A 421 43.94 13.73 16.43
N LYS A 422 44.59 14.89 16.52
CA LYS A 422 44.38 15.84 17.63
C LYS A 422 42.99 16.47 17.58
N VAL A 423 42.57 16.87 16.38
CA VAL A 423 41.23 17.38 16.13
C VAL A 423 40.16 16.36 16.53
N ASN A 424 40.29 15.10 16.08
CA ASN A 424 39.35 14.02 16.42
C ASN A 424 39.29 13.73 17.92
N ASN A 425 40.43 13.71 18.62
CA ASN A 425 40.49 13.41 20.06
C ASN A 425 39.97 14.56 20.95
N ASP A 426 40.19 15.82 20.57
CA ASP A 426 39.80 16.98 21.39
C ASP A 426 38.33 17.38 21.21
N LEU A 427 37.73 17.01 20.06
CA LEU A 427 36.42 17.52 19.68
C LEU A 427 35.35 16.45 19.45
N ASN A 428 35.72 15.17 19.33
CA ASN A 428 34.80 14.12 18.84
C ASN A 428 34.16 14.50 17.46
N LEU A 429 34.86 15.35 16.70
CA LEU A 429 34.54 15.96 15.41
C LEU A 429 35.83 15.81 14.59
N LEU A 430 35.93 15.25 13.38
CA LEU A 430 35.02 14.86 12.31
C LEU A 430 35.81 13.90 11.39
N ASP A 431 35.34 12.67 11.18
CA ASP A 431 35.36 12.12 9.82
C ASP A 431 34.10 12.69 9.20
N PHE A 432 34.27 13.72 8.35
CA PHE A 432 33.23 14.42 7.58
C PHE A 432 31.91 13.63 7.56
N THR A 433 30.97 13.91 8.45
CA THR A 433 29.68 13.21 8.41
C THR A 433 28.83 13.97 7.43
N PRO A 434 28.40 13.40 6.30
CA PRO A 434 27.40 14.07 5.52
C PRO A 434 26.07 14.07 6.27
N ILE A 435 25.25 15.07 5.93
CA ILE A 435 23.86 15.33 6.30
C ILE A 435 23.66 16.20 7.56
N GLY A 436 22.99 17.34 7.32
CA GLY A 436 22.37 18.19 8.32
C GLY A 436 21.34 17.44 9.17
N GLN A 437 21.08 17.99 10.36
CA GLN A 437 20.43 17.31 11.50
C GLN A 437 21.31 16.22 12.13
N ILE A 438 22.27 16.71 12.92
CA ILE A 438 22.61 16.23 14.26
C ILE A 438 22.26 14.74 14.48
N ILE A 439 23.06 13.85 13.91
CA ILE A 439 23.21 12.50 14.47
C ILE A 439 23.94 12.68 15.80
N LYS A 440 23.18 12.88 16.87
CA LYS A 440 23.65 12.85 18.27
C LYS A 440 24.10 11.43 18.59
N ILE A 441 25.37 11.15 18.29
CA ILE A 441 26.28 10.19 18.92
C ILE A 441 25.58 9.07 19.72
N ILE A 442 25.24 7.97 19.05
CA ILE A 442 25.27 6.62 19.65
C ILE A 442 25.72 5.62 18.57
N SER A 443 27.01 5.59 18.24
CA SER A 443 27.78 4.45 17.67
C SER A 443 29.07 4.96 17.01
N PRO A 444 30.12 4.13 16.88
CA PRO A 444 31.46 4.62 16.56
C PRO A 444 31.53 5.21 15.14
N PRO A 445 32.37 6.23 14.93
CA PRO A 445 32.58 6.83 13.60
C PRO A 445 33.07 5.77 12.58
N PRO A 446 32.92 6.03 11.27
CA PRO A 446 33.50 5.20 10.22
C PRO A 446 34.98 4.91 10.51
N LYS A 447 35.48 3.73 10.12
CA LYS A 447 36.80 3.15 10.44
C LYS A 447 37.78 4.17 11.03
N GLN A 448 37.84 4.24 12.36
CA GLN A 448 38.69 5.18 13.10
C GLN A 448 40.07 5.32 12.43
N ILE A 449 40.49 6.56 12.17
CA ILE A 449 41.88 6.88 11.85
C ILE A 449 42.75 6.21 12.92
N ASP A 450 43.63 5.29 12.50
CA ASP A 450 44.59 4.65 13.40
C ASP A 450 45.64 5.69 13.86
N CYS A 451 45.27 6.47 14.87
CA CYS A 451 46.10 7.51 15.43
C CYS A 451 47.31 6.93 16.19
N SER A 452 47.38 5.61 16.41
CA SER A 452 48.51 4.99 17.11
C SER A 452 49.83 5.21 16.38
N LYS A 453 49.81 5.28 15.03
CA LYS A 453 50.99 5.57 14.21
C LYS A 453 51.37 7.05 14.22
N ALA A 454 50.38 7.94 14.15
CA ALA A 454 50.60 9.39 14.16
C ALA A 454 51.27 9.85 15.48
N TYR A 455 50.86 9.29 16.62
CA TYR A 455 51.51 9.58 17.89
C TYR A 455 52.88 8.89 18.06
N ALA A 456 53.11 7.74 17.41
CA ALA A 456 54.37 7.02 17.49
C ALA A 456 55.54 7.74 16.77
N GLU A 457 55.27 8.45 15.67
CA GLU A 457 56.30 9.17 14.89
C GLU A 457 56.81 10.47 15.55
N SER A 458 56.12 10.95 16.60
CA SER A 458 56.55 12.13 17.39
C SER A 458 57.56 11.82 18.51
N THR A 459 57.94 10.56 18.67
CA THR A 459 58.95 10.10 19.65
C THR A 459 60.23 9.64 18.96
N PRO A 460 61.44 9.99 19.46
CA PRO A 460 62.70 9.59 18.82
C PRO A 460 62.85 8.06 18.75
N GLN A 461 63.16 7.56 17.54
CA GLN A 461 63.29 6.15 17.18
C GLN A 461 64.18 5.33 18.14
N SER A 462 63.73 4.10 18.42
CA SER A 462 64.62 2.98 18.71
C SER A 462 64.34 1.82 17.74
N THR A 463 65.42 1.12 17.39
CA THR A 463 65.69 0.30 16.21
C THR A 463 64.91 -1.04 16.15
N PRO A 464 64.68 -1.62 14.94
CA PRO A 464 63.83 -2.81 14.77
C PRO A 464 64.59 -4.14 14.83
N GLN A 465 63.95 -5.20 15.36
CA GLN A 465 64.36 -6.59 15.18
C GLN A 465 63.39 -7.35 14.25
N SER A 466 63.99 -7.92 13.20
CA SER A 466 63.59 -9.03 12.31
C SER A 466 63.05 -10.26 13.08
N THR A 467 62.23 -11.21 12.62
CA THR A 467 61.83 -11.85 11.33
C THR A 467 60.78 -12.96 11.73
N PRO A 468 60.26 -13.90 10.89
CA PRO A 468 59.98 -13.92 9.45
C PRO A 468 58.55 -14.45 9.09
N GLN A 469 58.26 -14.37 7.78
CA GLN A 469 57.12 -14.88 7.01
C GLN A 469 56.85 -16.40 7.13
N SER A 470 55.58 -16.78 6.88
CA SER A 470 55.26 -18.02 6.15
C SER A 470 53.94 -17.92 5.37
N THR A 471 53.99 -18.37 4.12
CA THR A 471 52.91 -18.72 3.17
C THR A 471 53.52 -19.80 2.25
N PRO A 472 52.79 -20.48 1.35
CA PRO A 472 51.37 -20.86 1.26
C PRO A 472 51.21 -22.36 0.88
N GLN A 473 49.99 -22.89 0.65
CA GLN A 473 49.66 -24.01 -0.28
C GLN A 473 48.15 -24.32 -0.18
N SER A 474 47.32 -24.03 -1.19
CA SER A 474 47.05 -24.73 -2.47
C SER A 474 46.03 -25.89 -2.39
N THR A 475 44.88 -25.66 -3.03
CA THR A 475 43.81 -26.54 -3.56
C THR A 475 44.36 -27.61 -4.56
N PRO A 476 43.61 -28.61 -5.12
CA PRO A 476 42.23 -28.49 -5.68
C PRO A 476 41.30 -29.75 -5.77
N GLN A 477 40.03 -29.48 -6.14
CA GLN A 477 39.14 -30.24 -7.08
C GLN A 477 38.67 -31.68 -6.70
N SER A 478 37.48 -32.21 -7.06
CA SER A 478 36.42 -31.86 -8.03
C SER A 478 35.24 -32.88 -7.98
N THR A 479 33.99 -32.38 -8.04
CA THR A 479 32.75 -32.81 -8.80
C THR A 479 32.20 -34.27 -8.77
N PRO A 480 31.02 -34.56 -9.36
CA PRO A 480 29.67 -34.01 -9.11
C PRO A 480 28.58 -35.12 -9.08
N GLN A 481 27.35 -34.83 -8.63
CA GLN A 481 26.17 -35.63 -9.03
C GLN A 481 24.98 -34.75 -9.39
N SER A 482 24.45 -35.06 -10.58
CA SER A 482 23.32 -34.48 -11.28
C SER A 482 22.11 -35.42 -11.23
N THR A 483 20.89 -34.88 -11.24
CA THR A 483 19.71 -35.41 -11.95
C THR A 483 18.54 -34.40 -11.88
N PRO A 484 17.51 -34.46 -12.75
CA PRO A 484 17.19 -33.35 -13.63
C PRO A 484 15.79 -32.74 -13.44
N GLN A 485 15.63 -31.54 -13.98
CA GLN A 485 14.36 -30.86 -14.25
C GLN A 485 13.45 -31.70 -15.18
N SER A 486 12.16 -31.75 -14.85
CA SER A 486 11.09 -32.15 -15.77
C SER A 486 10.47 -30.91 -16.41
N THR A 487 10.59 -30.85 -17.73
CA THR A 487 9.96 -29.92 -18.64
C THR A 487 8.46 -30.24 -18.83
N GLN A 488 7.61 -29.23 -18.67
CA GLN A 488 6.31 -29.14 -19.37
C GLN A 488 6.54 -28.92 -20.88
N PRO A 489 5.61 -29.33 -21.77
CA PRO A 489 4.82 -28.30 -22.46
C PRO A 489 3.40 -28.68 -22.96
N ARG A 490 2.54 -27.63 -22.96
CA ARG A 490 1.46 -27.24 -23.92
C ARG A 490 0.06 -27.90 -23.83
N GLY A 491 -0.89 -27.10 -23.31
CA GLY A 491 -1.92 -26.39 -24.08
C GLY A 491 -2.79 -27.14 -25.09
N ASN A 492 -4.03 -27.46 -24.67
CA ASN A 492 -5.26 -27.44 -25.47
C ASN A 492 -6.44 -27.37 -24.49
N ASP A 493 -7.29 -26.36 -24.64
CA ASP A 493 -8.54 -26.17 -23.88
C ASP A 493 -9.54 -27.28 -24.21
N ASP A 494 -9.40 -28.43 -23.55
CA ASP A 494 -10.35 -29.53 -23.60
C ASP A 494 -11.26 -29.44 -22.35
N GLY A 495 -12.23 -28.52 -22.41
CA GLY A 495 -13.13 -28.26 -21.30
C GLY A 495 -13.91 -29.52 -20.93
N GLY A 496 -13.68 -30.08 -19.75
CA GLY A 496 -14.47 -31.21 -19.23
C GLY A 496 -15.96 -30.86 -19.10
N CYS A 497 -16.84 -31.86 -19.00
CA CYS A 497 -18.24 -31.67 -18.63
C CYS A 497 -18.35 -31.40 -17.11
N LEU A 498 -17.73 -30.33 -16.62
CA LEU A 498 -17.46 -30.09 -15.19
C LEU A 498 -18.75 -30.10 -14.35
N ILE A 499 -19.84 -29.53 -14.84
CA ILE A 499 -21.15 -29.55 -14.17
C ILE A 499 -21.70 -30.96 -14.04
N ALA A 500 -21.57 -31.76 -15.10
CA ALA A 500 -22.02 -33.14 -15.08
C ALA A 500 -21.13 -33.99 -14.17
N THR A 501 -19.82 -33.74 -14.16
CA THR A 501 -18.86 -34.38 -13.26
C THR A 501 -19.15 -34.04 -11.79
N ALA A 502 -19.47 -32.78 -11.48
CA ALA A 502 -19.88 -32.36 -10.14
C ALA A 502 -21.19 -33.05 -9.69
N THR A 503 -22.14 -33.20 -10.61
CA THR A 503 -23.45 -33.81 -10.31
C THR A 503 -23.38 -35.34 -10.17
N TYR A 504 -22.68 -36.02 -11.07
CA TYR A 504 -22.61 -37.49 -11.14
C TYR A 504 -21.35 -38.09 -10.48
N GLY A 505 -20.45 -37.24 -9.98
CA GLY A 505 -19.32 -37.59 -9.10
C GLY A 505 -18.04 -38.03 -9.80
N THR A 506 -18.07 -38.33 -11.10
CA THR A 506 -16.86 -38.71 -11.86
C THR A 506 -17.05 -38.49 -13.35
N GLU A 507 -15.96 -38.14 -14.05
CA GLU A 507 -15.98 -38.03 -15.51
C GLU A 507 -16.35 -39.34 -16.21
N LEU A 508 -16.03 -40.48 -15.59
CA LEU A 508 -16.29 -41.81 -16.15
C LEU A 508 -17.75 -42.27 -15.96
N ALA A 509 -18.60 -41.45 -15.34
CA ALA A 509 -20.00 -41.79 -15.14
C ALA A 509 -20.71 -41.91 -16.51
N PRO A 510 -21.54 -42.95 -16.73
CA PRO A 510 -22.25 -43.13 -18.00
C PRO A 510 -23.05 -41.90 -18.44
N GLN A 511 -23.63 -41.18 -17.49
CA GLN A 511 -24.40 -39.95 -17.72
C GLN A 511 -23.49 -38.80 -18.21
N VAL A 512 -22.27 -38.71 -17.67
CA VAL A 512 -21.30 -37.68 -18.07
C VAL A 512 -20.77 -37.96 -19.46
N GLN A 513 -20.49 -39.23 -19.77
CA GLN A 513 -20.06 -39.65 -21.11
C GLN A 513 -21.16 -39.41 -22.15
N LEU A 514 -22.42 -39.70 -21.83
CA LEU A 514 -23.56 -39.40 -22.71
C LEU A 514 -23.67 -37.89 -23.00
N LEU A 515 -23.56 -37.05 -21.96
CA LEU A 515 -23.62 -35.60 -22.13
C LEU A 515 -22.45 -35.06 -22.94
N ARG A 516 -21.27 -35.67 -22.80
CA ARG A 516 -20.08 -35.36 -23.60
C ARG A 516 -20.31 -35.72 -25.07
N GLU A 517 -20.85 -36.90 -25.36
CA GLU A 517 -21.19 -37.31 -26.73
C GLU A 517 -22.23 -36.37 -27.36
N ILE A 518 -23.26 -35.96 -26.63
CA ILE A 518 -24.26 -34.98 -27.09
C ILE A 518 -23.59 -33.62 -27.37
N ARG A 519 -22.74 -33.14 -26.47
CA ARG A 519 -22.03 -31.89 -26.65
C ARG A 519 -21.16 -31.92 -27.91
N ASP A 520 -20.33 -32.95 -28.05
CA ASP A 520 -19.31 -33.02 -29.07
C ASP A 520 -19.88 -33.38 -30.45
N ASN A 521 -20.83 -34.32 -30.51
CA ASN A 521 -21.37 -34.82 -31.76
C ASN A 521 -22.65 -34.11 -32.23
N THR A 522 -23.31 -33.33 -31.36
CA THR A 522 -24.60 -32.69 -31.68
C THR A 522 -24.58 -31.18 -31.49
N LEU A 523 -24.06 -30.66 -30.38
CA LEU A 523 -24.07 -29.21 -30.14
C LEU A 523 -22.95 -28.53 -30.94
N PHE A 524 -21.72 -29.03 -30.86
CA PHE A 524 -20.58 -28.47 -31.60
C PHE A 524 -20.59 -28.78 -33.10
N SER A 525 -21.50 -29.63 -33.57
CA SER A 525 -21.70 -29.85 -35.02
C SER A 525 -22.52 -28.75 -35.69
N THR A 526 -23.10 -27.80 -34.93
CA THR A 526 -23.96 -26.71 -35.44
C THR A 526 -23.52 -25.33 -34.94
N THR A 527 -23.91 -24.29 -35.67
CA THR A 527 -23.56 -22.90 -35.30
C THR A 527 -24.35 -22.46 -34.06
N SER A 528 -25.64 -22.81 -34.00
CA SER A 528 -26.54 -22.53 -32.88
C SER A 528 -26.11 -23.24 -31.61
N GLY A 529 -25.73 -24.53 -31.71
CA GLY A 529 -25.24 -25.29 -30.57
C GLY A 529 -23.91 -24.74 -30.03
N THR A 530 -22.98 -24.37 -30.92
CA THR A 530 -21.71 -23.72 -30.52
C THR A 530 -21.95 -22.37 -29.84
N SER A 531 -22.84 -21.54 -30.39
CA SER A 531 -23.18 -20.23 -29.80
C SER A 531 -23.85 -20.37 -28.43
N PHE A 532 -24.75 -21.35 -28.29
CA PHE A 532 -25.39 -21.68 -27.01
C PHE A 532 -24.34 -22.11 -25.98
N MET A 533 -23.45 -23.06 -26.34
CA MET A 533 -22.40 -23.54 -25.44
C MET A 533 -21.43 -22.43 -25.04
N SER A 534 -21.09 -21.52 -25.95
CA SER A 534 -20.26 -20.36 -25.64
C SER A 534 -20.92 -19.46 -24.60
N GLY A 535 -22.18 -19.07 -24.82
CA GLY A 535 -22.91 -18.22 -23.88
C GLY A 535 -23.14 -18.89 -22.52
N PHE A 536 -23.46 -20.19 -22.54
CA PHE A 536 -23.60 -20.99 -21.33
C PHE A 536 -22.29 -21.06 -20.53
N ASN A 537 -21.16 -21.31 -21.19
CA ASN A 537 -19.85 -21.40 -20.53
C ASN A 537 -19.43 -20.05 -19.92
N THR A 538 -19.66 -18.94 -20.62
CA THR A 538 -19.38 -17.60 -20.07
C THR A 538 -20.14 -17.36 -18.78
N ILE A 539 -21.43 -17.71 -18.75
CA ILE A 539 -22.26 -17.56 -17.54
C ILE A 539 -21.83 -18.56 -16.47
N TYR A 540 -21.59 -19.82 -16.81
CA TYR A 540 -21.20 -20.85 -15.84
C TYR A 540 -19.89 -20.50 -15.14
N TYR A 541 -18.86 -20.14 -15.90
CA TYR A 541 -17.54 -19.85 -15.33
C TYR A 541 -17.49 -18.55 -14.54
N SER A 542 -18.50 -17.67 -14.64
CA SER A 542 -18.56 -16.46 -13.82
C SER A 542 -18.92 -16.73 -12.35
N PHE A 543 -19.42 -17.93 -12.01
CA PHE A 543 -19.79 -18.27 -10.63
C PHE A 543 -19.32 -19.67 -10.19
N ALA A 544 -18.83 -20.51 -11.10
CA ALA A 544 -18.41 -21.87 -10.79
C ALA A 544 -17.31 -21.99 -9.70
N PRO A 545 -16.29 -21.12 -9.62
CA PRO A 545 -15.28 -21.18 -8.56
C PRO A 545 -15.89 -21.00 -7.17
N THR A 546 -16.69 -19.95 -6.99
CA THR A 546 -17.37 -19.61 -5.74
C THR A 546 -18.29 -20.74 -5.28
N VAL A 547 -19.11 -21.29 -6.19
CA VAL A 547 -19.98 -22.42 -5.87
C VAL A 547 -19.17 -23.66 -5.47
N ALA A 548 -18.02 -23.89 -6.12
CA ALA A 548 -17.14 -25.01 -5.79
C ALA A 548 -16.44 -24.86 -4.44
N ASP A 549 -16.21 -23.63 -3.96
CA ASP A 549 -15.72 -23.35 -2.61
C ASP A 549 -16.82 -23.65 -1.58
N TRP A 550 -18.05 -23.17 -1.80
CA TRP A 550 -19.20 -23.49 -0.94
C TRP A 550 -19.53 -24.99 -0.86
N GLU A 551 -19.39 -25.72 -1.97
CA GLU A 551 -19.55 -27.19 -1.99
C GLU A 551 -18.47 -27.92 -1.18
N ARG A 552 -17.28 -27.32 -1.00
CA ARG A 552 -16.22 -27.88 -0.15
C ARG A 552 -16.50 -27.66 1.33
N GLU A 553 -17.11 -26.53 1.68
CA GLU A 553 -17.39 -26.15 3.06
C GLU A 553 -18.66 -26.80 3.62
N SER A 554 -19.67 -27.04 2.77
CA SER A 554 -20.95 -27.59 3.20
C SER A 554 -21.36 -28.84 2.41
N PRO A 555 -21.25 -30.04 3.02
CA PRO A 555 -21.75 -31.29 2.43
C PRO A 555 -23.26 -31.27 2.13
N LEU A 556 -24.04 -30.49 2.92
CA LEU A 556 -25.47 -30.32 2.72
C LEU A 556 -25.77 -29.45 1.48
N PHE A 557 -25.01 -28.36 1.31
CA PHE A 557 -25.10 -27.50 0.14
C PHE A 557 -24.79 -28.29 -1.12
N LYS A 558 -23.71 -29.08 -1.12
CA LYS A 558 -23.32 -29.96 -2.23
C LYS A 558 -24.43 -30.92 -2.66
N GLU A 559 -25.07 -31.63 -1.73
CA GLU A 559 -26.17 -32.54 -2.09
C GLU A 559 -27.44 -31.79 -2.54
N THR A 560 -27.65 -30.56 -2.06
CA THR A 560 -28.75 -29.69 -2.49
C THR A 560 -28.55 -29.22 -3.93
N VAL A 561 -27.36 -28.70 -4.25
CA VAL A 561 -26.97 -28.28 -5.61
C VAL A 561 -27.11 -29.44 -6.59
N LYS A 562 -26.58 -30.61 -6.24
CA LYS A 562 -26.72 -31.83 -7.05
C LYS A 562 -28.18 -32.22 -7.27
N THR A 563 -29.02 -32.17 -6.24
CA THR A 563 -30.45 -32.49 -6.34
C THR A 563 -31.18 -31.51 -7.27
N LEU A 564 -30.82 -30.22 -7.20
CA LEU A 564 -31.41 -29.18 -8.04
C LEU A 564 -30.96 -29.26 -9.49
N ILE A 565 -29.70 -29.61 -9.76
CA ILE A 565 -29.13 -29.62 -11.12
C ILE A 565 -29.43 -30.91 -11.88
N THR A 566 -29.61 -32.05 -11.19
CA THR A 566 -29.83 -33.35 -11.84
C THR A 566 -31.00 -33.36 -12.84
N PRO A 567 -32.20 -32.83 -12.53
CA PRO A 567 -33.30 -32.81 -13.49
C PRO A 567 -32.97 -31.98 -14.73
N MET A 568 -32.34 -30.83 -14.59
CA MET A 568 -31.87 -29.99 -15.70
C MET A 568 -30.90 -30.75 -16.60
N LEU A 569 -29.87 -31.38 -16.05
CA LEU A 569 -28.93 -32.18 -16.84
C LEU A 569 -29.60 -33.35 -17.55
N SER A 570 -30.62 -33.95 -16.94
CA SER A 570 -31.37 -35.03 -17.58
C SER A 570 -32.15 -34.55 -18.81
N THR A 571 -32.62 -33.29 -18.84
CA THR A 571 -33.32 -32.75 -20.01
C THR A 571 -32.42 -32.62 -21.23
N LEU A 572 -31.10 -32.46 -21.05
CA LEU A 572 -30.15 -32.39 -22.16
C LEU A 572 -30.08 -33.68 -22.97
N SER A 573 -30.50 -34.83 -22.40
CA SER A 573 -30.59 -36.08 -23.17
C SER A 573 -31.59 -35.99 -24.32
N ILE A 574 -32.53 -35.05 -24.30
CA ILE A 574 -33.47 -34.78 -25.41
C ILE A 574 -32.72 -34.36 -26.68
N MET A 575 -31.55 -33.74 -26.54
CA MET A 575 -30.70 -33.37 -27.68
C MET A 575 -30.21 -34.58 -28.47
N SER A 576 -30.19 -35.79 -27.88
CA SER A 576 -29.88 -37.03 -28.62
C SER A 576 -30.89 -37.39 -29.71
N LEU A 577 -32.06 -36.74 -29.74
CA LEU A 577 -33.08 -36.92 -30.78
C LEU A 577 -32.76 -36.16 -32.08
N ALA A 578 -31.70 -35.34 -32.11
CA ALA A 578 -31.22 -34.65 -33.32
C ALA A 578 -30.43 -35.62 -34.23
N GLU A 579 -31.11 -36.62 -34.80
CA GLU A 579 -30.48 -37.76 -35.50
C GLU A 579 -29.62 -37.37 -36.71
N ASP A 580 -29.94 -36.29 -37.41
CA ASP A 580 -29.18 -35.81 -38.58
C ASP A 580 -28.22 -34.64 -38.27
N GLY A 581 -28.20 -34.17 -37.01
CA GLY A 581 -27.36 -33.07 -36.56
C GLY A 581 -27.61 -31.75 -37.30
N SER A 582 -28.76 -31.59 -37.97
CA SER A 582 -29.09 -30.38 -38.71
C SER A 582 -29.33 -29.19 -37.79
N GLU A 583 -29.00 -28.00 -38.29
CA GLU A 583 -29.16 -26.72 -37.58
C GLU A 583 -30.61 -26.52 -37.09
N GLU A 584 -31.61 -26.92 -37.89
CA GLU A 584 -33.03 -26.80 -37.56
C GLU A 584 -33.43 -27.73 -36.40
N GLN A 585 -32.94 -28.97 -36.39
CA GLN A 585 -33.24 -29.92 -35.31
C GLN A 585 -32.56 -29.53 -34.00
N VAL A 586 -31.29 -29.14 -34.03
CA VAL A 586 -30.56 -28.71 -32.83
C VAL A 586 -31.18 -27.45 -32.25
N LEU A 587 -31.56 -26.48 -33.08
CA LEU A 587 -32.25 -25.28 -32.63
C LEU A 587 -33.63 -25.59 -32.05
N GLY A 588 -34.44 -26.41 -32.72
CA GLY A 588 -35.80 -26.75 -32.26
C GLY A 588 -35.82 -27.56 -30.96
N LEU A 589 -34.94 -28.56 -30.85
CA LEU A 589 -34.78 -29.33 -29.62
C LEU A 589 -34.15 -28.50 -28.50
N GLY A 590 -33.18 -27.64 -28.82
CA GLY A 590 -32.58 -26.71 -27.86
C GLY A 590 -33.61 -25.76 -27.24
N ILE A 591 -34.49 -25.17 -28.06
CA ILE A 591 -35.62 -24.34 -27.58
C ILE A 591 -36.56 -25.15 -26.69
N SER A 592 -36.83 -26.41 -27.06
CA SER A 592 -37.70 -27.29 -26.27
C SER A 592 -37.09 -27.63 -24.91
N VAL A 593 -35.79 -27.90 -24.84
CA VAL A 593 -35.04 -28.13 -23.60
C VAL A 593 -35.06 -26.87 -22.72
N ILE A 594 -34.82 -25.70 -23.30
CA ILE A 594 -34.89 -24.42 -22.57
C ILE A 594 -36.30 -24.22 -22.00
N ALA A 595 -37.34 -24.39 -22.82
CA ALA A 595 -38.73 -24.22 -22.40
C ALA A 595 -39.11 -25.19 -21.28
N LEU A 596 -38.64 -26.45 -21.34
CA LEU A 596 -38.87 -27.44 -20.31
C LEU A 596 -38.22 -27.04 -18.97
N ASN A 597 -36.98 -26.53 -19.00
CA ASN A 597 -36.29 -26.05 -17.81
C ASN A 597 -36.95 -24.79 -17.24
N LEU A 598 -37.37 -23.84 -18.07
CA LEU A 598 -38.15 -22.67 -17.61
C LEU A 598 -39.47 -23.11 -16.95
N GLY A 599 -40.13 -24.13 -17.50
CA GLY A 599 -41.33 -24.71 -16.88
C GLY A 599 -41.06 -25.30 -15.48
N MET A 600 -39.99 -26.08 -15.35
CA MET A 600 -39.64 -26.81 -14.13
C MET A 600 -39.10 -25.91 -13.02
N TYR A 601 -38.25 -24.93 -13.36
CA TYR A 601 -37.54 -24.12 -12.38
C TYR A 601 -38.16 -22.73 -12.15
N ILE A 602 -39.09 -22.30 -13.02
CA ILE A 602 -39.73 -20.98 -12.89
C ILE A 602 -41.25 -21.13 -12.76
N ALA A 603 -41.90 -21.70 -13.79
CA ALA A 603 -43.35 -21.71 -13.85
C ALA A 603 -43.99 -22.57 -12.75
N ALA A 604 -43.46 -23.77 -12.49
CA ALA A 604 -43.98 -24.67 -11.47
C ALA A 604 -43.79 -24.11 -10.03
N PRO A 605 -42.59 -23.65 -9.61
CA PRO A 605 -42.41 -23.01 -8.32
C PRO A 605 -43.27 -21.75 -8.13
N ALA A 606 -43.38 -20.89 -9.16
CA ALA A 606 -44.22 -19.69 -9.08
C ALA A 606 -45.71 -20.04 -8.89
N MET A 607 -46.21 -21.06 -9.61
CA MET A 607 -47.58 -21.54 -9.44
C MET A 607 -47.84 -22.13 -8.05
N ILE A 608 -46.87 -22.90 -7.50
CA ILE A 608 -46.94 -23.43 -6.14
C ILE A 608 -46.93 -22.29 -5.12
N GLY A 609 -46.03 -21.32 -5.24
CA GLY A 609 -45.96 -20.14 -4.39
C GLY A 609 -47.27 -19.33 -4.38
N LEU A 610 -47.89 -19.13 -5.55
CA LEU A 610 -49.19 -18.47 -5.66
C LEU A 610 -50.33 -19.28 -4.99
N GLN A 611 -50.30 -20.61 -5.06
CA GLN A 611 -51.27 -21.47 -4.39
C GLN A 611 -51.09 -21.48 -2.87
N VAL A 612 -49.85 -21.55 -2.40
CA VAL A 612 -49.50 -21.48 -0.97
C VAL A 612 -49.91 -20.11 -0.40
N ARG A 613 -49.59 -19.02 -1.10
CA ARG A 613 -50.02 -17.65 -0.72
C ARG A 613 -51.54 -17.52 -0.64
N LYS A 614 -52.29 -18.16 -1.55
CA LYS A 614 -53.76 -18.21 -1.49
C LYS A 614 -54.30 -19.02 -0.31
N ILE A 615 -53.60 -20.08 0.12
CA ILE A 615 -53.99 -20.91 1.27
C ILE A 615 -53.69 -20.18 2.59
N ILE A 616 -52.53 -19.51 2.67
CA ILE A 616 -52.13 -18.71 3.83
C ILE A 616 -53.09 -17.52 4.03
N LYS A 617 -53.43 -16.78 2.96
CA LYS A 617 -54.44 -15.70 3.00
C LYS A 617 -55.87 -16.16 3.34
N LYS A 618 -56.14 -17.46 3.36
CA LYS A 618 -57.46 -18.03 3.71
C LYS A 618 -57.51 -18.61 5.12
N SER A 619 -56.34 -18.71 5.78
CA SER A 619 -56.18 -19.25 7.14
C SER A 619 -55.88 -18.15 8.18
N PHE A 620 -55.63 -16.93 7.72
CA PHE A 620 -55.71 -15.67 8.47
C PHE A 620 -56.93 -14.89 7.98
#